data_AF-A0A357MPW0-F1
#
_entry.id   AF-A0A357MPW0-F1
#
_cell.length_a   1.000
_cell.length_b   1.000
_cell.length_c   1.000
_cell.angle_alpha   90.00
_cell.angle_beta   90.00
_cell.angle_gamma   90.00
#
_symmetry.space_group_name_H-M   'P 1'
#
loop_
_entity.id
_entity.type
_entity.pdbx_description
1 polymer ?
#
loop_
_entity_poly.entity_id
_entity_poly.type
_entity_poly.pdbx_seq_one_letter_code
_entity_poly.pdbx_strand_id
1 'polypeptide(L)'
;VRRRGDRVRAVDVETEPFPGFPTDLQAQMMALMCTAEGVSVLEEKIFENRFMHALELTRMGARIEVHGGTATVTGVERLKGAPVMATDLRASVSLILAGLAAEGETVVSRVYHLDRGYEHVERKLQGVGARIERIKGR
;
A
#
# COMPACT_ATOMS: atom_id res chain seq x y z
N VAL A 1 15.02 -14.40 -11.03
CA VAL A 1 14.28 -14.62 -9.75
C VAL A 1 12.94 -15.26 -10.10
N ARG A 2 12.64 -16.48 -9.64
CA ARG A 2 11.31 -17.11 -9.80
C ARG A 2 10.64 -17.15 -8.43
N ARG A 3 9.41 -16.63 -8.32
CA ARG A 3 8.57 -16.81 -7.13
C ARG A 3 8.18 -18.29 -7.04
N ARG A 4 8.21 -18.90 -5.85
CA ARG A 4 7.84 -20.31 -5.65
C ARG A 4 6.33 -20.55 -5.69
N GLY A 5 5.53 -19.52 -6.00
CA GLY A 5 4.06 -19.56 -5.99
C GLY A 5 3.46 -19.47 -4.60
N ASP A 6 4.30 -19.37 -3.57
CA ASP A 6 3.93 -19.19 -2.18
C ASP A 6 3.44 -17.76 -1.90
N ARG A 7 2.49 -17.65 -0.97
CA ARG A 7 2.10 -16.37 -0.39
C ARG A 7 3.27 -15.83 0.42
N VAL A 8 3.45 -14.52 0.39
CA VAL A 8 4.44 -13.84 1.23
C VAL A 8 4.04 -14.09 2.69
N ARG A 9 4.98 -14.40 3.56
CA ARG A 9 4.69 -14.53 5.00
C ARG A 9 4.63 -13.15 5.65
N ALA A 10 3.73 -12.99 6.61
CA ALA A 10 3.65 -11.77 7.39
C ALA A 10 4.95 -11.54 8.16
N VAL A 11 5.37 -10.27 8.23
CA VAL A 11 6.53 -9.82 8.99
C VAL A 11 6.19 -8.54 9.73
N ASP A 12 6.69 -8.42 10.95
CA ASP A 12 6.56 -7.18 11.71
C ASP A 12 7.50 -6.12 11.13
N VAL A 13 7.08 -4.87 11.22
CA VAL A 13 7.83 -3.72 10.68
C VAL A 13 7.86 -2.65 11.74
N GLU A 14 9.06 -2.25 12.12
CA GLU A 14 9.26 -1.15 13.07
C GLU A 14 10.08 -0.08 12.37
N THR A 15 9.53 1.12 12.25
CA THR A 15 10.26 2.23 11.61
C THR A 15 11.27 2.81 12.56
N GLU A 16 12.47 3.10 12.08
CA GLU A 16 13.56 3.65 12.87
C GLU A 16 14.33 4.70 12.07
N PRO A 17 15.07 5.61 12.73
CA PRO A 17 16.04 6.45 12.04
C PRO A 17 17.06 5.58 11.29
N PHE A 18 17.64 6.14 10.22
CA PHE A 18 18.68 5.44 9.46
C PHE A 18 19.82 4.97 10.40
N PRO A 19 20.24 3.69 10.35
CA PRO A 19 20.07 2.73 9.25
C PRO A 19 18.89 1.75 9.36
N GLY A 20 17.95 1.95 10.29
CA GLY A 20 16.79 1.08 10.46
C GLY A 20 15.72 1.24 9.37
N PHE A 21 14.55 0.63 9.55
CA PHE A 21 13.54 0.60 8.49
C PHE A 21 12.95 2.00 8.24
N PRO A 22 12.98 2.50 7.00
CA PRO A 22 12.55 3.86 6.72
C PRO A 22 11.03 3.97 6.73
N THR A 23 10.52 4.93 7.51
CA THR A 23 9.09 5.31 7.57
C THR A 23 8.48 5.63 6.19
N ASP A 24 9.29 6.05 5.22
CA ASP A 24 8.88 6.27 3.82
C ASP A 24 8.46 5.01 3.05
N LEU A 25 8.82 3.82 3.54
CA LEU A 25 8.44 2.52 2.96
C LEU A 25 7.34 1.81 3.75
N GLN A 26 6.93 2.35 4.90
CA GLN A 26 5.94 1.72 5.78
C GLN A 26 4.61 1.48 5.05
N ALA A 27 4.10 2.48 4.33
CA ALA A 27 2.80 2.38 3.66
C ALA A 27 2.76 1.32 2.56
N GLN A 28 3.85 1.19 1.80
CA GLN A 28 4.01 0.19 0.76
C GLN A 28 4.15 -1.21 1.37
N MET A 29 4.83 -1.31 2.51
CA MET A 29 4.92 -2.57 3.26
C MET A 29 3.56 -2.98 3.83
N MET A 30 2.76 -2.04 4.35
CA MET A 30 1.39 -2.32 4.79
C MET A 30 0.55 -2.92 3.66
N ALA A 31 0.59 -2.33 2.45
CA ALA A 31 -0.13 -2.87 1.29
C ALA A 31 0.28 -4.31 0.95
N LEU A 32 1.57 -4.64 1.06
CA LEU A 32 2.05 -6.01 0.88
C LEU A 32 1.51 -6.93 1.97
N MET A 33 1.61 -6.52 3.24
CA MET A 33 1.16 -7.29 4.40
C MET A 33 -0.34 -7.59 4.38
N CYS A 34 -1.14 -6.73 3.75
CA CYS A 34 -2.58 -6.99 3.55
C CYS A 34 -2.87 -8.29 2.80
N THR A 35 -1.93 -8.82 2.00
CA THR A 35 -2.10 -10.10 1.27
C THR A 35 -1.16 -11.21 1.74
N ALA A 36 -0.34 -10.91 2.76
CA ALA A 36 0.58 -11.88 3.34
C ALA A 36 -0.15 -13.00 4.10
N GLU A 37 0.53 -14.09 4.39
CA GLU A 37 0.03 -15.18 5.22
C GLU A 37 0.41 -14.91 6.68
N GLY A 38 -0.60 -14.72 7.53
CA GLY A 38 -0.43 -14.47 8.96
C GLY A 38 -0.86 -13.07 9.39
N VAL A 39 -0.37 -12.66 10.57
CA VAL A 39 -0.62 -11.36 11.17
C VAL A 39 0.73 -10.66 11.29
N SER A 40 0.78 -9.37 10.95
CA SER A 40 1.94 -8.50 11.14
C SER A 40 1.56 -7.27 11.95
N VAL A 41 2.49 -6.79 12.76
CA VAL A 41 2.40 -5.53 13.47
C VAL A 41 3.34 -4.52 12.83
N LEU A 42 2.79 -3.38 12.41
CA LEU A 42 3.55 -2.26 11.89
C LEU A 42 3.57 -1.16 12.96
N GLU A 43 4.74 -0.85 13.49
CA GLU A 43 4.97 0.22 14.45
C GLU A 43 5.67 1.41 13.79
N GLU A 44 5.04 2.58 13.87
CA GLU A 44 5.54 3.85 13.38
C GLU A 44 6.05 4.70 14.56
N LYS A 45 7.36 4.96 14.57
CA LYS A 45 8.08 5.69 15.63
C LYS A 45 8.54 7.08 15.21
N ILE A 46 8.48 7.41 13.91
CA ILE A 46 9.07 8.64 13.37
C ILE A 46 8.02 9.74 13.18
N PHE A 47 6.83 9.39 12.68
CA PHE A 47 5.76 10.35 12.42
C PHE A 47 4.43 9.92 13.01
N GLU A 48 3.86 10.79 13.84
CA GLU A 48 2.50 10.62 14.34
C GLU A 48 1.48 10.64 13.19
N ASN A 49 0.41 9.83 13.31
CA ASN A 49 -0.72 9.77 12.37
C ASN A 49 -0.38 9.30 10.93
N ARG A 50 0.66 8.47 10.75
CA ARG A 50 1.10 8.00 9.42
C ARG A 50 0.24 6.91 8.77
N PHE A 51 -0.83 6.45 9.44
CA PHE A 51 -1.69 5.37 8.96
C PHE A 51 -2.93 5.81 8.16
N MET A 52 -2.97 7.03 7.62
CA MET A 52 -4.13 7.54 6.86
C MET A 52 -4.55 6.64 5.68
N HIS A 53 -3.58 5.93 5.07
CA HIS A 53 -3.81 4.97 3.99
C HIS A 53 -4.53 3.69 4.44
N ALA A 54 -4.51 3.34 5.73
CA ALA A 54 -5.13 2.13 6.26
C ALA A 54 -6.65 2.10 5.99
N LEU A 55 -7.34 3.24 6.11
CA LEU A 55 -8.78 3.32 5.86
C LEU A 55 -9.13 3.01 4.39
N GLU A 56 -8.30 3.48 3.46
CA GLU A 56 -8.50 3.22 2.02
C GLU A 56 -8.14 1.77 1.66
N LEU A 57 -7.13 1.16 2.31
CA LEU A 57 -6.86 -0.27 2.18
C LEU A 57 -8.01 -1.12 2.76
N THR A 58 -8.59 -0.71 3.89
CA THR A 58 -9.78 -1.37 4.46
C THR A 58 -10.98 -1.30 3.53
N ARG A 59 -11.17 -0.20 2.77
CA ARG A 59 -12.19 -0.12 1.71
C ARG A 59 -11.96 -1.15 0.60
N MET A 60 -10.71 -1.52 0.34
CA MET A 60 -10.34 -2.60 -0.58
C MET A 60 -10.47 -4.00 0.05
N GLY A 61 -11.02 -4.12 1.25
CA GLY A 61 -11.22 -5.39 1.96
C GLY A 61 -10.02 -5.86 2.78
N ALA A 62 -9.01 -5.01 3.01
CA ALA A 62 -7.95 -5.31 3.96
C ALA A 62 -8.50 -5.38 5.40
N ARG A 63 -7.86 -6.20 6.25
CA ARG A 63 -8.16 -6.27 7.68
C ARG A 63 -7.03 -5.61 8.47
N ILE A 64 -7.26 -4.35 8.85
CA ILE A 64 -6.28 -3.50 9.52
C ILE A 64 -6.93 -2.87 10.76
N GLU A 65 -6.28 -2.99 11.90
CA GLU A 65 -6.66 -2.38 13.17
C GLU A 65 -5.56 -1.38 13.57
N VAL A 66 -5.90 -0.11 13.72
CA VAL A 66 -4.92 0.95 14.05
C VAL A 66 -5.17 1.44 15.48
N HIS A 67 -4.11 1.42 16.29
CA HIS A 67 -4.11 1.89 17.67
C HIS A 67 -2.88 2.76 17.92
N GLY A 68 -3.06 4.09 17.92
CA GLY A 68 -1.98 5.05 18.09
C GLY A 68 -0.92 4.93 16.99
N GLY A 69 0.34 4.71 17.38
CA GLY A 69 1.47 4.50 16.48
C GLY A 69 1.62 3.08 15.95
N THR A 70 0.64 2.20 16.18
CA THR A 70 0.72 0.79 15.77
C THR A 70 -0.46 0.40 14.89
N ALA A 71 -0.22 -0.42 13.88
CA ALA A 71 -1.24 -1.05 13.05
C ALA A 71 -1.05 -2.57 13.00
N THR A 72 -2.07 -3.31 13.41
CA THR A 72 -2.13 -4.77 13.26
C THR A 72 -2.81 -5.09 11.93
N VAL A 73 -2.10 -5.79 11.06
CA VAL A 73 -2.57 -6.18 9.72
C VAL A 73 -2.72 -7.70 9.69
N THR A 74 -3.95 -8.18 9.50
CA THR A 74 -4.22 -9.59 9.25
C THR A 74 -4.33 -9.80 7.74
N GLY A 75 -3.43 -10.59 7.18
CA GLY A 75 -3.41 -10.80 5.74
C GLY A 75 -4.66 -11.53 5.24
N VAL A 76 -5.26 -11.02 4.16
CA VAL A 76 -6.43 -11.59 3.49
C VAL A 76 -6.02 -12.30 2.20
N GLU A 77 -6.85 -13.22 1.71
CA GLU A 77 -6.54 -13.97 0.49
C GLU A 77 -6.35 -13.04 -0.72
N ARG A 78 -7.27 -12.08 -0.88
CA ARG A 78 -7.27 -11.09 -1.97
C ARG A 78 -7.90 -9.79 -1.51
N LEU A 79 -7.40 -8.69 -2.07
CA LEU A 79 -8.06 -7.39 -2.02
C LEU A 79 -9.10 -7.31 -3.14
N LYS A 80 -10.06 -6.39 -2.99
CA LYS A 80 -11.06 -6.06 -3.99
C LYS A 80 -10.83 -4.65 -4.50
N GLY A 81 -10.98 -4.47 -5.80
CA GLY A 81 -10.94 -3.16 -6.43
C GLY A 81 -12.05 -2.27 -5.88
N ALA A 82 -11.70 -1.02 -5.61
CA ALA A 82 -12.59 -0.02 -5.04
C ALA A 82 -12.19 1.39 -5.50
N PRO A 83 -13.13 2.36 -5.47
CA PRO A 83 -12.75 3.77 -5.52
C PRO A 83 -12.05 4.15 -4.22
N VAL A 84 -10.82 4.64 -4.31
CA VAL A 84 -9.99 5.05 -3.17
C VAL A 84 -9.40 6.44 -3.39
N MET A 85 -9.03 7.12 -2.30
CA MET A 85 -8.47 8.47 -2.35
C MET A 85 -7.05 8.52 -1.83
N ALA A 86 -6.13 9.04 -2.64
CA ALA A 86 -4.78 9.33 -2.19
C ALA A 86 -4.75 10.51 -1.21
N THR A 87 -4.09 10.33 -0.06
CA THR A 87 -3.94 11.35 1.00
C THR A 87 -2.59 12.06 0.99
N ASP A 88 -1.55 11.37 0.53
CA ASP A 88 -0.17 11.85 0.48
C ASP A 88 0.65 11.02 -0.51
N LEU A 89 1.94 11.35 -0.67
CA LEU A 89 2.82 10.69 -1.63
C LEU A 89 3.00 9.19 -1.38
N ARG A 90 3.18 8.77 -0.11
CA ARG A 90 3.48 7.37 0.24
C ARG A 90 2.19 6.54 0.22
N ALA A 91 1.09 7.11 0.71
CA ALA A 91 -0.24 6.54 0.55
C ALA A 91 -0.62 6.33 -0.92
N SER A 92 -0.31 7.29 -1.80
CA SER A 92 -0.65 7.21 -3.23
C SER A 92 -0.08 5.94 -3.88
N VAL A 93 1.23 5.70 -3.71
CA VAL A 93 1.88 4.52 -4.31
C VAL A 93 1.46 3.23 -3.62
N SER A 94 1.20 3.26 -2.30
CA SER A 94 0.65 2.13 -1.55
C SER A 94 -0.68 1.65 -2.15
N LEU A 95 -1.61 2.57 -2.42
CA LEU A 95 -2.92 2.24 -3.01
C LEU A 95 -2.80 1.74 -4.45
N ILE A 96 -1.84 2.24 -5.24
CA ILE A 96 -1.57 1.70 -6.57
C ILE A 96 -1.10 0.24 -6.48
N LEU A 97 -0.15 -0.06 -5.59
CA LEU A 97 0.35 -1.41 -5.39
C LEU A 97 -0.75 -2.37 -4.91
N ALA A 98 -1.57 -1.92 -3.96
CA ALA A 98 -2.75 -2.66 -3.51
C ALA A 98 -3.72 -2.92 -4.66
N GLY A 99 -4.00 -1.91 -5.49
CA GLY A 99 -4.89 -2.02 -6.65
C GLY A 99 -4.40 -3.00 -7.71
N LEU A 100 -3.08 -3.07 -7.94
CA LEU A 100 -2.46 -4.05 -8.84
C LEU A 100 -2.57 -5.49 -8.32
N ALA A 101 -2.68 -5.68 -7.01
CA ALA A 101 -2.87 -6.99 -6.38
C ALA A 101 -4.35 -7.35 -6.16
N ALA A 102 -5.27 -6.41 -6.35
CA ALA A 102 -6.69 -6.58 -6.09
C ALA A 102 -7.43 -7.26 -7.26
N GLU A 103 -8.56 -7.90 -6.95
CA GLU A 103 -9.50 -8.38 -7.96
C GLU A 103 -10.45 -7.26 -8.40
N GLY A 104 -10.66 -7.15 -9.71
CA GLY A 104 -11.54 -6.13 -10.29
C GLY A 104 -10.79 -4.83 -10.58
N GLU A 105 -11.51 -3.71 -10.54
CA GLU A 105 -11.00 -2.39 -10.93
C GLU A 105 -10.83 -1.49 -9.71
N THR A 106 -9.66 -0.87 -9.59
CA THR A 106 -9.38 0.14 -8.55
C THR A 106 -9.24 1.51 -9.20
N VAL A 107 -9.98 2.49 -8.71
CA VAL A 107 -9.89 3.89 -9.18
C VAL A 107 -9.26 4.73 -8.07
N VAL A 108 -8.00 5.13 -8.28
CA VAL A 108 -7.27 5.98 -7.32
C VAL A 108 -7.48 7.45 -7.69
N SER A 109 -8.19 8.18 -6.84
CA SER A 109 -8.47 9.61 -6.99
C SER A 109 -7.44 10.48 -6.25
N ARG A 110 -7.42 11.78 -6.57
CA ARG A 110 -6.55 12.80 -5.91
C ARG A 110 -5.04 12.50 -6.01
N VAL A 111 -4.61 11.94 -7.13
CA VAL A 111 -3.22 11.52 -7.40
C VAL A 111 -2.20 12.66 -7.56
N TYR A 112 -2.56 13.93 -7.33
CA TYR A 112 -1.61 15.06 -7.43
C TYR A 112 -0.46 14.95 -6.42
N HIS A 113 -0.66 14.23 -5.31
CA HIS A 113 0.42 13.92 -4.36
C HIS A 113 1.46 12.96 -4.94
N LEU A 114 1.06 12.03 -5.81
CA LEU A 114 1.92 11.05 -6.45
C LEU A 114 2.93 11.72 -7.38
N ASP A 115 2.46 12.71 -8.15
CA ASP A 115 3.24 13.41 -9.17
C ASP A 115 4.39 14.22 -8.56
N ARG A 116 4.36 14.48 -7.25
CA ARG A 116 5.45 15.15 -6.50
C ARG A 116 6.67 14.26 -6.27
N GLY A 117 6.56 12.94 -6.38
CA GLY A 117 7.64 12.01 -6.04
C GLY A 117 7.81 10.82 -6.97
N TYR A 118 6.84 10.55 -7.85
CA TYR A 118 6.95 9.51 -8.86
C TYR A 118 6.61 10.04 -10.24
N GLU A 119 7.65 10.24 -11.05
CA GLU A 119 7.50 10.63 -12.44
C GLU A 119 7.01 9.44 -13.29
N HIS A 120 5.91 9.64 -14.01
CA HIS A 120 5.36 8.70 -15.00
C HIS A 120 5.25 7.26 -14.48
N VAL A 121 4.80 7.08 -13.24
CA VAL A 121 4.77 5.78 -12.58
C VAL A 121 3.87 4.78 -13.31
N GLU A 122 2.77 5.25 -13.89
CA GLU A 122 1.89 4.43 -14.72
C GLU A 122 2.63 3.83 -15.91
N ARG A 123 3.48 4.61 -16.59
CA ARG A 123 4.26 4.14 -17.75
C ARG A 123 5.33 3.13 -17.31
N LYS A 124 6.00 3.39 -16.19
CA LYS A 124 7.02 2.49 -15.63
C LYS A 124 6.41 1.15 -15.24
N LEU A 125 5.23 1.17 -14.62
CA LEU A 125 4.49 -0.03 -14.24
C LEU A 125 3.92 -0.77 -15.46
N GLN A 126 3.38 -0.07 -16.46
CA GLN A 126 3.00 -0.66 -17.74
C GLN A 126 4.18 -1.35 -18.42
N GLY A 127 5.38 -0.78 -18.34
CA GLY A 127 6.61 -1.35 -18.88
C GLY A 127 7.00 -2.70 -18.27
N VAL A 128 6.49 -3.04 -17.08
CA VAL A 128 6.64 -4.36 -16.45
C VAL A 128 5.36 -5.21 -16.50
N GLY A 129 4.39 -4.83 -17.35
CA GLY A 129 3.18 -5.60 -17.62
C GLY A 129 1.98 -5.27 -16.74
N ALA A 130 2.04 -4.21 -15.92
CA ALA A 130 0.90 -3.79 -15.11
C ALA A 130 -0.25 -3.24 -15.97
N ARG A 131 -1.48 -3.65 -15.67
CA ARG A 131 -2.71 -3.08 -16.27
C ARG A 131 -3.13 -1.86 -15.47
N ILE A 132 -2.56 -0.72 -15.81
CA ILE A 132 -2.82 0.57 -15.18
C ILE A 132 -2.93 1.65 -16.26
N GLU A 133 -3.78 2.63 -16.07
CA GLU A 133 -3.88 3.79 -16.93
C GLU A 133 -4.11 5.07 -16.10
N ARG A 134 -3.64 6.20 -16.62
CA ARG A 134 -3.96 7.51 -16.05
C ARG A 134 -5.06 8.15 -16.87
N ILE A 135 -6.22 8.33 -16.25
CA ILE A 135 -7.38 8.98 -16.84
C ILE A 135 -7.44 10.45 -16.43
N LYS A 136 -7.91 11.33 -17.33
CA LYS A 136 -8.26 12.70 -16.96
C LYS A 136 -9.61 12.69 -16.25
N GLY A 137 -9.72 13.34 -15.10
CA GLY A 137 -11.01 13.55 -14.45
C GLY A 137 -11.95 14.34 -15.38
N ARG A 138 -13.24 13.97 -15.37
CA ARG A 138 -14.29 14.81 -15.95
C ARG A 138 -14.54 16.03 -15.06
#